data_AF-A0A1H0WLM7-F1
#
_entry.id   AF-A0A1H0WLM7-F1
#
_cell.length_a   1.000
_cell.length_b   1.000
_cell.length_c   1.000
_cell.angle_alpha   90.00
_cell.angle_beta   90.00
_cell.angle_gamma   90.00
#
_symmetry.space_group_name_H-M   'P 1'
#
loop_
_entity.id
_entity.type
_entity.pdbx_description
1 polymer ?
#
loop_
_entity_poly.entity_id
_entity_poly.type
_entity_poly.pdbx_seq_one_letter_code
_entity_poly.pdbx_strand_id
1 'polypeptide(L)'
;MPSAETAFLGGTVATMVPGLPFTDAVAVGGGRILALGRAEVEESLSAETEVVELRGRMLLPGLQDAHVHPLYGGLQLVRCDLTDSGSGAECLRRVAEYASQHPDAEWVLGGGWEMALFPGGCPDRESLDGVTGERPALLINEDQHGGWANSAALRIAGIDSDTPDPVGGRIERDLDGSPQGTLHETAVELVSRHVPRARQEEHLRALLAGQRRLHEHGVTAWHDAILGPYLGYPDPLDFYRELDRTGRLTGRVTGSLWWDRERGIEQIPELLERAVAARGRRLGTPSVKIMLDGVCENFTAAMLRPYLHGHGSGISYLDPPELDEAVRRLDAVGFAVHFHAVGDRAVRQALNAVATARGANGDSGNRHQIAHLQVVHPDDLTRFAELGVVANIQAEWAHNDAAMTELTAPHLGPERYARQYPFGSLLATGALLATGSDWPVSTIDPMRAVHVAVNRTGLSDDGPPLVPGEAITLSEALSASTIGSARAHRLEQHTGSLEPGKRADLAVLDANPFELPPEEIGNVGVDLTMVDGGFVHRGDE
;
A
#
# COMPACT_ATOMS: atom_id res chain seq x y z
N MET A 1 36.67 -18.36 6.77
CA MET A 1 35.40 -17.89 6.19
C MET A 1 35.70 -16.88 5.09
N PRO A 2 34.83 -16.62 4.11
CA PRO A 2 34.98 -15.47 3.22
C PRO A 2 35.07 -14.17 4.05
N SER A 3 35.86 -13.20 3.60
CA SER A 3 35.98 -11.89 4.25
C SER A 3 34.67 -11.12 4.12
N ALA A 4 34.25 -10.44 5.19
CA ALA A 4 33.15 -9.49 5.13
C ALA A 4 33.55 -8.22 4.37
N GLU A 5 32.64 -7.71 3.54
CA GLU A 5 32.71 -6.39 2.91
C GLU A 5 32.20 -5.32 3.89
N THR A 6 31.12 -5.63 4.62
CA THR A 6 30.54 -4.77 5.66
C THR A 6 30.22 -5.61 6.90
N ALA A 7 30.46 -5.07 8.09
CA ALA A 7 30.07 -5.68 9.36
C ALA A 7 29.31 -4.69 10.24
N PHE A 8 28.18 -5.12 10.78
CA PHE A 8 27.39 -4.35 11.76
C PHE A 8 27.67 -4.90 13.16
N LEU A 9 28.09 -4.03 14.08
CA LEU A 9 28.52 -4.39 15.44
C LEU A 9 27.90 -3.47 16.49
N GLY A 10 27.90 -3.92 17.75
CA GLY A 10 27.70 -3.02 18.90
C GLY A 10 26.28 -2.53 19.11
N GLY A 11 25.26 -3.31 18.73
CA GLY A 11 23.86 -3.00 18.99
C GLY A 11 22.93 -4.21 18.83
N THR A 12 21.63 -3.98 18.93
CA THR A 12 20.60 -5.03 18.85
C THR A 12 20.28 -5.35 17.40
N VAL A 13 20.29 -6.64 17.07
CA VAL A 13 19.88 -7.14 15.76
C VAL A 13 18.67 -8.05 15.93
N ALA A 14 17.48 -7.67 15.45
CA ALA A 14 16.37 -8.63 15.36
C ALA A 14 16.50 -9.43 14.06
N THR A 15 16.44 -10.75 14.17
CA THR A 15 16.70 -11.62 13.02
C THR A 15 15.44 -12.07 12.29
N MET A 16 14.29 -12.06 12.97
CA MET A 16 13.05 -12.70 12.51
C MET A 16 13.19 -14.22 12.25
N VAL A 17 14.19 -14.85 12.85
CA VAL A 17 14.43 -16.31 12.79
C VAL A 17 13.80 -17.00 14.00
N PRO A 18 12.95 -18.02 13.79
CA PRO A 18 12.41 -18.81 14.89
C PRO A 18 13.52 -19.42 15.76
N GLY A 19 13.47 -19.16 17.08
CA GLY A 19 14.45 -19.67 18.05
C GLY A 19 15.74 -18.84 18.18
N LEU A 20 15.94 -17.81 17.35
CA LEU A 20 17.06 -16.86 17.46
C LEU A 20 16.54 -15.43 17.28
N PRO A 21 15.64 -14.92 18.14
CA PRO A 21 14.95 -13.64 17.88
C PRO A 21 15.90 -12.45 17.78
N PHE A 22 17.00 -12.47 18.55
CA PHE A 22 17.99 -11.41 18.59
C PHE A 22 19.43 -11.94 18.47
N THR A 23 20.32 -11.12 17.92
CA THR A 23 21.77 -11.27 17.94
C THR A 23 22.43 -9.89 18.10
N ASP A 24 23.76 -9.82 18.12
CA ASP A 24 24.53 -8.59 18.38
C ASP A 24 25.45 -8.15 17.22
N ALA A 25 25.48 -8.92 16.13
CA ALA A 25 26.29 -8.61 14.96
C ALA A 25 25.81 -9.29 13.68
N VAL A 26 26.12 -8.69 12.53
CA VAL A 26 25.90 -9.25 11.19
C VAL A 26 27.11 -8.97 10.29
N ALA A 27 27.60 -10.00 9.59
CA ALA A 27 28.60 -9.86 8.54
C ALA A 27 27.94 -9.99 7.16
N VAL A 28 28.31 -9.12 6.22
CA VAL A 28 27.82 -9.08 4.85
C VAL A 28 28.99 -9.20 3.87
N GLY A 29 28.81 -9.97 2.80
CA GLY A 29 29.75 -10.01 1.68
C GLY A 29 29.16 -10.71 0.46
N GLY A 30 29.50 -10.22 -0.75
CA GLY A 30 28.96 -10.75 -2.00
C GLY A 30 27.43 -10.62 -2.09
N GLY A 31 26.89 -9.58 -1.46
CA GLY A 31 25.45 -9.30 -1.37
C GLY A 31 24.64 -10.24 -0.48
N ARG A 32 25.30 -11.02 0.39
CA ARG A 32 24.66 -11.99 1.28
C ARG A 32 25.11 -11.84 2.73
N ILE A 33 24.29 -12.34 3.62
CA ILE A 33 24.63 -12.51 5.04
C ILE A 33 25.62 -13.67 5.14
N LEU A 34 26.80 -13.42 5.70
CA LEU A 34 27.86 -14.42 5.88
C LEU A 34 27.78 -15.10 7.24
N ALA A 35 27.56 -14.31 8.29
CA ALA A 35 27.58 -14.76 9.67
C ALA A 35 26.72 -13.86 10.56
N LEU A 36 26.30 -14.41 11.70
CA LEU A 36 25.55 -13.70 12.74
C LEU A 36 26.25 -13.90 14.09
N GLY A 37 26.14 -12.91 14.96
CA GLY A 37 26.73 -12.94 16.29
C GLY A 37 28.21 -12.55 16.28
N ARG A 38 28.60 -11.80 17.32
CA ARG A 38 29.89 -11.13 17.40
C ARG A 38 31.08 -12.04 17.11
N ALA A 39 31.13 -13.23 17.69
CA ALA A 39 32.27 -14.12 17.54
C ALA A 39 32.53 -14.51 16.07
N GLU A 40 31.49 -14.95 15.35
CA GLU A 40 31.63 -15.34 13.94
C GLU A 40 31.87 -14.14 13.02
N VAL A 41 31.26 -12.99 13.34
CA VAL A 41 31.46 -11.74 12.59
C VAL A 41 32.90 -11.25 12.75
N GLU A 42 33.45 -11.22 13.97
CA GLU A 42 34.84 -10.82 14.25
C GLU A 42 35.86 -11.70 13.52
N GLU A 43 35.59 -13.01 13.38
CA GLU A 43 36.42 -13.93 12.58
C GLU A 43 36.39 -13.67 11.07
N SER A 44 35.37 -12.97 10.58
CA SER A 44 35.21 -12.63 9.15
C SER A 44 35.81 -11.27 8.77
N LEU A 45 36.27 -10.49 9.74
CA LEU A 45 36.80 -9.13 9.50
C LEU A 45 38.16 -9.16 8.80
N SER A 46 38.37 -8.16 7.95
CA SER A 46 39.67 -7.84 7.37
C SER A 46 39.96 -6.35 7.45
N ALA A 47 41.16 -5.92 7.03
CA ALA A 47 41.52 -4.51 6.97
C ALA A 47 40.68 -3.71 5.94
N GLU A 48 39.98 -4.38 5.03
CA GLU A 48 39.13 -3.76 4.00
C GLU A 48 37.64 -3.73 4.38
N THR A 49 37.26 -4.37 5.49
CA THR A 49 35.87 -4.44 5.95
C THR A 49 35.39 -3.07 6.45
N GLU A 50 34.27 -2.57 5.92
CA GLU A 50 33.57 -1.41 6.48
C GLU A 50 32.83 -1.82 7.76
N VAL A 51 33.22 -1.27 8.90
CA VAL A 51 32.56 -1.53 10.19
C VAL A 51 31.54 -0.44 10.50
N VAL A 52 30.28 -0.81 10.67
CA VAL A 52 29.17 0.04 11.07
C VAL A 52 28.81 -0.26 12.52
N GLU A 53 29.15 0.65 13.42
CA GLU A 53 28.78 0.55 14.84
C GLU A 53 27.33 1.02 15.04
N LEU A 54 26.45 0.16 15.55
CA LEU A 54 25.03 0.46 15.75
C LEU A 54 24.81 1.47 16.88
N ARG A 55 25.59 1.45 17.97
CA ARG A 55 25.56 2.50 19.03
C ARG A 55 24.16 2.81 19.59
N GLY A 56 23.37 1.79 19.92
CA GLY A 56 22.00 1.95 20.44
C GLY A 56 20.92 1.93 19.36
N ARG A 57 21.31 1.98 18.07
CA ARG A 57 20.46 1.68 16.93
C ARG A 57 20.14 0.20 16.84
N MET A 58 19.10 -0.12 16.08
CA MET A 58 18.66 -1.49 15.87
C MET A 58 18.71 -1.88 14.40
N LEU A 59 19.24 -3.07 14.11
CA LEU A 59 19.23 -3.65 12.77
C LEU A 59 18.14 -4.72 12.67
N LEU A 60 17.47 -4.79 11.53
CA LEU A 60 16.49 -5.82 11.18
C LEU A 60 16.61 -6.20 9.70
N PRO A 61 15.97 -7.30 9.24
CA PRO A 61 15.75 -7.50 7.80
C PRO A 61 15.10 -6.24 7.22
N GLY A 62 15.49 -5.88 6.00
CA GLY A 62 14.85 -4.79 5.27
C GLY A 62 13.34 -4.98 5.26
N LEU A 63 12.62 -3.91 5.58
CA LEU A 63 11.18 -3.89 5.64
C LEU A 63 10.61 -4.21 4.26
N GLN A 64 9.44 -4.84 4.21
CA GLN A 64 8.77 -5.17 2.97
C GLN A 64 7.31 -4.72 3.00
N ASP A 65 6.91 -4.05 1.92
CA ASP A 65 5.56 -3.52 1.78
C ASP A 65 4.71 -4.46 0.94
N ALA A 66 3.69 -5.10 1.54
CA ALA A 66 2.81 -6.05 0.88
C ALA A 66 1.74 -5.43 -0.02
N HIS A 67 1.59 -4.11 -0.04
CA HIS A 67 0.59 -3.43 -0.83
C HIS A 67 0.94 -1.95 -0.98
N VAL A 68 1.38 -1.53 -2.16
CA VAL A 68 1.76 -0.14 -2.41
C VAL A 68 1.56 0.25 -3.87
N HIS A 69 1.54 1.56 -4.15
CA HIS A 69 1.44 2.14 -5.49
C HIS A 69 2.55 3.16 -5.78
N PRO A 70 3.82 2.72 -5.96
CA PRO A 70 4.97 3.63 -5.97
C PRO A 70 4.98 4.63 -7.13
N LEU A 71 4.38 4.28 -8.28
CA LEU A 71 4.24 5.24 -9.36
C LEU A 71 3.26 6.37 -8.99
N TYR A 72 2.18 6.06 -8.27
CA TYR A 72 1.13 7.03 -7.95
C TYR A 72 1.66 8.03 -6.92
N GLY A 73 2.23 7.52 -5.83
CA GLY A 73 2.90 8.37 -4.83
C GLY A 73 4.10 9.11 -5.44
N GLY A 74 4.88 8.45 -6.30
CA GLY A 74 5.95 9.10 -7.04
C GLY A 74 5.48 10.26 -7.92
N LEU A 75 4.30 10.15 -8.55
CA LEU A 75 3.69 11.20 -9.36
C LEU A 75 3.21 12.37 -8.50
N GLN A 76 2.65 12.10 -7.32
CA GLN A 76 2.30 13.15 -6.35
C GLN A 76 3.54 13.94 -5.92
N LEU A 77 4.63 13.24 -5.54
CA LEU A 77 5.90 13.85 -5.13
C LEU A 77 6.53 14.74 -6.22
N VAL A 78 6.25 14.47 -7.51
CA VAL A 78 6.83 15.23 -8.62
C VAL A 78 5.88 16.22 -9.28
N ARG A 79 4.65 16.36 -8.78
CA ARG A 79 3.60 17.27 -9.26
C ARG A 79 3.12 18.16 -8.10
N CYS A 80 1.84 18.60 -8.11
CA CYS A 80 1.27 19.36 -7.01
C CYS A 80 0.96 18.43 -5.83
N ASP A 81 1.83 18.44 -4.82
CA ASP A 81 1.72 17.62 -3.63
C ASP A 81 0.87 18.31 -2.54
N LEU A 82 -0.24 17.68 -2.17
CA LEU A 82 -1.17 18.15 -1.13
C LEU A 82 -1.12 17.28 0.13
N THR A 83 -0.28 16.24 0.17
CA THR A 83 -0.13 15.36 1.35
C THR A 83 0.29 16.17 2.58
N ASP A 84 -0.19 15.78 3.75
CA ASP A 84 0.05 16.48 5.04
C ASP A 84 -0.45 17.94 5.06
N SER A 85 -1.51 18.27 4.29
CA SER A 85 -2.13 19.59 4.36
C SER A 85 -3.08 19.69 5.55
N GLY A 86 -2.79 20.56 6.51
CA GLY A 86 -3.61 20.67 7.73
C GLY A 86 -4.98 21.35 7.58
N SER A 87 -5.37 21.80 6.37
CA SER A 87 -6.69 22.38 6.08
C SER A 87 -6.96 22.50 4.59
N GLY A 88 -8.23 22.61 4.17
CA GLY A 88 -8.58 22.92 2.78
C GLY A 88 -8.00 24.25 2.29
N ALA A 89 -7.82 25.24 3.18
CA ALA A 89 -7.15 26.50 2.85
C ALA A 89 -5.66 26.33 2.53
N GLU A 90 -4.99 25.43 3.26
CA GLU A 90 -3.60 25.06 2.99
C GLU A 90 -3.48 24.31 1.66
N CYS A 91 -4.41 23.39 1.35
CA CYS A 91 -4.47 22.75 0.03
C CYS A 91 -4.53 23.79 -1.09
N LEU A 92 -5.48 24.74 -1.01
CA LEU A 92 -5.62 25.82 -2.01
C LEU A 92 -4.37 26.68 -2.13
N ARG A 93 -3.69 26.97 -1.02
CA ARG A 93 -2.43 27.72 -1.00
C ARG A 93 -1.34 26.98 -1.78
N ARG A 94 -1.17 25.67 -1.53
CA ARG A 94 -0.20 24.82 -2.25
C ARG A 94 -0.53 24.70 -3.73
N VAL A 95 -1.81 24.57 -4.10
CA VAL A 95 -2.25 24.60 -5.50
C VAL A 95 -1.86 25.91 -6.16
N ALA A 96 -2.15 27.06 -5.53
CA ALA A 96 -1.79 28.38 -6.05
C ALA A 96 -0.27 28.53 -6.24
N GLU A 97 0.51 28.08 -5.26
CA GLU A 97 1.97 28.09 -5.29
C GLU A 97 2.50 27.24 -6.45
N TYR A 98 2.07 25.98 -6.57
CA TYR A 98 2.45 25.09 -7.66
C TYR A 98 2.09 25.69 -9.02
N ALA A 99 0.86 26.19 -9.16
CA ALA A 99 0.37 26.75 -10.40
C ALA A 99 1.12 28.03 -10.80
N SER A 100 1.69 28.77 -9.85
CA SER A 100 2.55 29.94 -10.12
C SER A 100 3.98 29.57 -10.51
N GLN A 101 4.52 28.49 -9.91
CA GLN A 101 5.87 27.97 -10.21
C GLN A 101 5.93 27.23 -11.56
N HIS A 102 4.78 26.77 -12.05
CA HIS A 102 4.65 26.02 -13.31
C HIS A 102 3.70 26.74 -14.29
N PRO A 103 4.03 27.96 -14.76
CA PRO A 103 3.15 28.74 -15.64
C PRO A 103 2.92 28.10 -17.01
N ASP A 104 3.86 27.27 -17.48
CA ASP A 104 3.80 26.60 -18.78
C ASP A 104 3.09 25.23 -18.74
N ALA A 105 2.66 24.77 -17.55
CA ALA A 105 1.89 23.54 -17.43
C ALA A 105 0.47 23.74 -17.99
N GLU A 106 0.08 22.89 -18.94
CA GLU A 106 -1.26 22.94 -19.56
C GLU A 106 -2.38 22.59 -18.56
N TRP A 107 -2.09 21.70 -17.62
CA TRP A 107 -2.98 21.28 -16.54
C TRP A 107 -2.30 21.42 -15.19
N VAL A 108 -3.08 21.72 -14.15
CA VAL A 108 -2.66 21.57 -12.75
C VAL A 108 -3.03 20.17 -12.28
N LEU A 109 -2.01 19.32 -12.16
CA LEU A 109 -2.15 17.92 -11.77
C LEU A 109 -1.43 17.68 -10.43
N GLY A 110 -1.94 16.73 -9.66
CA GLY A 110 -1.42 16.43 -8.33
C GLY A 110 -2.42 15.64 -7.52
N GLY A 111 -2.28 15.68 -6.20
CA GLY A 111 -3.20 14.99 -5.30
C GLY A 111 -2.71 14.92 -3.87
N GLY A 112 -3.32 14.03 -3.09
CA GLY A 112 -2.99 13.81 -1.67
C GLY A 112 -3.81 14.67 -0.71
N TRP A 113 -4.94 15.22 -1.16
CA TRP A 113 -5.86 15.95 -0.28
C TRP A 113 -6.77 14.97 0.47
N GLU A 114 -6.93 15.19 1.77
CA GLU A 114 -7.78 14.36 2.63
C GLU A 114 -9.24 14.84 2.58
N MET A 115 -10.19 13.90 2.57
CA MET A 115 -11.62 14.24 2.52
C MET A 115 -12.07 15.04 3.75
N ALA A 116 -11.56 14.68 4.93
CA ALA A 116 -11.94 15.33 6.20
C ALA A 116 -11.61 16.83 6.26
N LEU A 117 -10.72 17.33 5.40
CA LEU A 117 -10.38 18.76 5.31
C LEU A 117 -11.48 19.62 4.68
N PHE A 118 -12.48 18.97 4.06
CA PHE A 118 -13.56 19.63 3.35
C PHE A 118 -14.93 19.22 3.92
N PRO A 119 -15.88 20.16 4.06
CA PRO A 119 -17.23 19.84 4.53
C PRO A 119 -17.88 18.73 3.70
N GLY A 120 -18.29 17.65 4.37
CA GLY A 120 -18.91 16.49 3.71
C GLY A 120 -17.97 15.67 2.84
N GLY A 121 -16.65 15.86 2.95
CA GLY A 121 -15.66 15.11 2.16
C GLY A 121 -15.54 15.54 0.70
N CYS A 122 -16.23 16.60 0.29
CA CYS A 122 -16.42 16.96 -1.11
C CYS A 122 -16.04 18.43 -1.37
N PRO A 123 -14.81 18.72 -1.83
CA PRO A 123 -14.42 20.07 -2.22
C PRO A 123 -15.16 20.56 -3.48
N ASP A 124 -15.45 21.86 -3.55
CA ASP A 124 -16.17 22.49 -4.66
C ASP A 124 -15.23 22.97 -5.79
N ARG A 125 -15.73 23.05 -7.02
CA ARG A 125 -14.96 23.49 -8.20
C ARG A 125 -14.60 24.98 -8.15
N GLU A 126 -15.46 25.81 -7.55
CA GLU A 126 -15.26 27.27 -7.45
C GLU A 126 -13.99 27.62 -6.68
N SER A 127 -13.69 26.89 -5.62
CA SER A 127 -12.48 27.11 -4.82
C SER A 127 -11.22 26.78 -5.61
N LEU A 128 -11.23 25.75 -6.46
CA LEU A 128 -10.14 25.55 -7.43
C LEU A 128 -10.08 26.64 -8.49
N ASP A 129 -11.20 27.07 -9.05
CA ASP A 129 -11.23 28.14 -10.05
C ASP A 129 -10.54 29.40 -9.51
N GLY A 130 -10.73 29.71 -8.23
CA GLY A 130 -10.10 30.83 -7.55
C GLY A 130 -8.56 30.81 -7.54
N VAL A 131 -7.93 29.63 -7.57
CA VAL A 131 -6.46 29.47 -7.53
C VAL A 131 -5.84 29.02 -8.85
N THR A 132 -6.65 28.50 -9.78
CA THR A 132 -6.20 27.99 -11.08
C THR A 132 -6.62 28.86 -12.26
N GLY A 133 -7.64 29.70 -12.09
CA GLY A 133 -8.25 30.48 -13.17
C GLY A 133 -8.87 29.59 -14.23
N GLU A 134 -8.61 29.88 -15.51
CA GLU A 134 -9.11 29.09 -16.64
C GLU A 134 -8.23 27.87 -16.98
N ARG A 135 -7.16 27.60 -16.21
CA ARG A 135 -6.34 26.39 -16.42
C ARG A 135 -7.07 25.18 -15.85
N PRO A 136 -7.24 24.10 -16.63
CA PRO A 136 -7.89 22.90 -16.12
C PRO A 136 -7.07 22.23 -15.01
N ALA A 137 -7.77 21.78 -13.97
CA ALA A 137 -7.16 21.12 -12.82
C ALA A 137 -7.88 19.81 -12.51
N LEU A 138 -7.11 18.78 -12.16
CA LEU A 138 -7.58 17.52 -11.64
C LEU A 138 -6.61 17.05 -10.55
N LEU A 139 -7.11 16.96 -9.32
CA LEU A 139 -6.33 16.60 -8.14
C LEU A 139 -6.93 15.34 -7.51
N ILE A 140 -6.18 14.24 -7.50
CA ILE A 140 -6.64 12.96 -6.94
C ILE A 140 -6.62 13.06 -5.41
N ASN A 141 -7.67 12.58 -4.74
CA ASN A 141 -7.69 12.58 -3.27
C ASN A 141 -6.66 11.60 -2.69
N GLU A 142 -6.47 11.67 -1.39
CA GLU A 142 -5.54 10.80 -0.67
C GLU A 142 -5.88 9.31 -0.86
N ASP A 143 -7.15 8.92 -0.64
CA ASP A 143 -7.59 7.52 -0.72
C ASP A 143 -7.53 6.89 -2.14
N GLN A 144 -7.18 7.67 -3.17
CA GLN A 144 -7.13 7.22 -4.58
C GLN A 144 -8.47 6.69 -5.11
N HIS A 145 -9.61 7.07 -4.51
CA HIS A 145 -10.98 6.73 -4.91
C HIS A 145 -11.79 7.95 -5.37
N GLY A 146 -11.16 9.12 -5.50
CA GLY A 146 -11.83 10.33 -5.96
C GLY A 146 -10.91 11.38 -6.58
N GLY A 147 -11.53 12.40 -7.16
CA GLY A 147 -10.82 13.51 -7.80
C GLY A 147 -11.57 14.83 -7.66
N TRP A 148 -10.81 15.90 -7.49
CA TRP A 148 -11.27 17.28 -7.42
C TRP A 148 -10.96 17.99 -8.73
N ALA A 149 -12.00 18.31 -9.49
CA ALA A 149 -11.91 18.94 -10.79
C ALA A 149 -12.51 20.36 -10.75
N ASN A 150 -11.84 21.29 -11.43
CA ASN A 150 -12.32 22.67 -11.56
C ASN A 150 -13.27 22.85 -12.74
N SER A 151 -13.85 24.05 -12.88
CA SER A 151 -14.83 24.31 -13.94
C SER A 151 -14.26 24.16 -15.34
N ALA A 152 -12.98 24.51 -15.56
CA ALA A 152 -12.32 24.34 -16.85
C ALA A 152 -12.18 22.85 -17.23
N ALA A 153 -11.79 21.99 -16.28
CA ALA A 153 -11.67 20.55 -16.50
C ALA A 153 -13.02 19.89 -16.80
N LEU A 154 -14.07 20.25 -16.04
CA LEU A 154 -15.43 19.75 -16.28
C LEU A 154 -15.97 20.17 -17.66
N ARG A 155 -15.71 21.41 -18.09
CA ARG A 155 -16.06 21.89 -19.44
C ARG A 155 -15.36 21.10 -20.55
N ILE A 156 -14.07 20.79 -20.39
CA ILE A 156 -13.33 19.96 -21.36
C ILE A 156 -13.92 18.55 -21.45
N ALA A 157 -14.33 17.99 -20.31
CA ALA A 157 -14.94 16.66 -20.23
C ALA A 157 -16.40 16.62 -20.74
N GLY A 158 -17.04 17.78 -20.89
CA GLY A 158 -18.45 17.90 -21.27
C GLY A 158 -19.41 17.44 -20.17
N ILE A 159 -19.02 17.59 -18.89
CA ILE A 159 -19.84 17.22 -17.73
C ILE A 159 -20.74 18.40 -17.35
N ASP A 160 -22.04 18.16 -17.28
CA ASP A 160 -23.08 19.12 -16.91
C ASP A 160 -24.15 18.50 -15.99
N SER A 161 -25.29 19.18 -15.83
CA SER A 161 -26.41 18.74 -14.99
C SER A 161 -27.14 17.51 -15.54
N ASP A 162 -27.04 17.25 -16.84
CA ASP A 162 -27.73 16.15 -17.53
C ASP A 162 -26.84 14.90 -17.67
N THR A 163 -25.56 15.01 -17.31
CA THR A 163 -24.61 13.90 -17.36
C THR A 163 -24.96 12.83 -16.32
N PRO A 164 -25.24 11.57 -16.70
CA PRO A 164 -25.51 10.51 -15.74
C PRO A 164 -24.24 10.05 -15.02
N ASP A 165 -24.40 9.47 -13.82
CA ASP A 165 -23.32 8.76 -13.14
C ASP A 165 -22.85 7.55 -13.98
N PRO A 166 -21.54 7.31 -14.12
CA PRO A 166 -21.04 6.14 -14.83
C PRO A 166 -21.21 4.86 -14.01
N VAL A 167 -21.13 3.71 -14.67
CA VAL A 167 -21.12 2.42 -13.96
C VAL A 167 -19.94 2.38 -13.00
N GLY A 168 -20.22 2.12 -11.73
CA GLY A 168 -19.20 2.03 -10.68
C GLY A 168 -18.63 3.36 -10.22
N GLY A 169 -19.26 4.51 -10.51
CA GLY A 169 -18.82 5.83 -10.07
C GLY A 169 -19.96 6.80 -9.84
N ARG A 170 -19.65 7.94 -9.22
CA ARG A 170 -20.64 8.97 -8.84
C ARG A 170 -20.08 10.37 -9.04
N ILE A 171 -20.88 11.28 -9.58
CA ILE A 171 -20.58 12.72 -9.69
C ILE A 171 -21.29 13.45 -8.55
N GLU A 172 -20.55 14.17 -7.71
CA GLU A 172 -21.17 15.02 -6.69
C GLU A 172 -21.80 16.25 -7.32
N ARG A 173 -22.99 16.61 -6.84
CA ARG A 173 -23.84 17.65 -7.44
C ARG A 173 -24.36 18.63 -6.42
N ASP A 174 -24.47 19.87 -6.85
CA ASP A 174 -25.17 20.92 -6.11
C ASP A 174 -26.68 20.69 -6.12
N LEU A 175 -27.40 21.46 -5.30
CA LEU A 175 -28.86 21.37 -5.18
C LEU A 175 -29.60 21.64 -6.50
N ASP A 176 -29.00 22.35 -7.44
CA ASP A 176 -29.56 22.63 -8.77
C ASP A 176 -29.22 21.56 -9.82
N GLY A 177 -28.48 20.51 -9.43
CA GLY A 177 -28.04 19.41 -10.28
C GLY A 177 -26.71 19.65 -10.99
N SER A 178 -26.14 20.86 -10.93
CA SER A 178 -24.85 21.17 -11.51
C SER A 178 -23.73 20.33 -10.88
N PRO A 179 -22.70 19.92 -11.65
CA PRO A 179 -21.56 19.21 -11.09
C PRO A 179 -20.80 20.10 -10.11
N GLN A 180 -20.61 19.60 -8.89
CA GLN A 180 -19.98 20.32 -7.78
C GLN A 180 -18.45 20.37 -7.93
N GLY A 181 -17.84 19.36 -8.55
CA GLY A 181 -16.38 19.29 -8.74
C GLY A 181 -15.72 18.04 -8.17
N THR A 182 -16.38 17.36 -7.23
CA THR A 182 -15.92 16.07 -6.69
C THR A 182 -16.45 14.91 -7.52
N LEU A 183 -15.56 13.98 -7.88
CA LEU A 183 -15.84 12.78 -8.67
C LEU A 183 -15.38 11.55 -7.90
N HIS A 184 -16.20 10.51 -7.82
CA HIS A 184 -15.88 9.26 -7.12
C HIS A 184 -15.71 8.08 -8.06
N GLU A 185 -14.74 7.22 -7.75
CA GLU A 185 -14.44 5.97 -8.43
C GLU A 185 -14.28 6.20 -9.96
N THR A 186 -14.99 5.44 -10.80
CA THR A 186 -14.90 5.54 -12.26
C THR A 186 -15.36 6.90 -12.82
N ALA A 187 -16.03 7.76 -12.02
CA ALA A 187 -16.37 9.12 -12.46
C ALA A 187 -15.14 10.00 -12.68
N VAL A 188 -14.03 9.72 -12.02
CA VAL A 188 -12.75 10.42 -12.25
C VAL A 188 -12.28 10.25 -13.69
N GLU A 189 -12.57 9.10 -14.32
CA GLU A 189 -12.16 8.78 -15.69
C GLU A 189 -12.84 9.64 -16.76
N LEU A 190 -14.01 10.22 -16.45
CA LEU A 190 -14.70 11.15 -17.32
C LEU A 190 -13.84 12.40 -17.60
N VAL A 191 -13.04 12.84 -16.62
CA VAL A 191 -12.11 13.96 -16.74
C VAL A 191 -10.71 13.48 -17.10
N SER A 192 -10.18 12.47 -16.43
CA SER A 192 -8.77 12.08 -16.55
C SER A 192 -8.36 11.65 -17.97
N ARG A 193 -9.30 11.10 -18.76
CA ARG A 193 -9.07 10.76 -20.18
C ARG A 193 -8.71 11.95 -21.07
N HIS A 194 -9.00 13.18 -20.62
CA HIS A 194 -8.69 14.42 -21.33
C HIS A 194 -7.33 15.02 -20.92
N VAL A 195 -6.71 14.49 -19.86
CA VAL A 195 -5.39 14.96 -19.39
C VAL A 195 -4.33 14.59 -20.44
N PRO A 196 -3.46 15.53 -20.86
CA PRO A 196 -2.37 15.25 -21.77
C PRO A 196 -1.49 14.11 -21.26
N ARG A 197 -1.14 13.17 -22.14
CA ARG A 197 -0.24 12.07 -21.77
C ARG A 197 1.11 12.63 -21.35
N ALA A 198 1.45 12.41 -20.08
CA ALA A 198 2.77 12.69 -19.55
C ALA A 198 3.87 11.97 -20.35
N ARG A 199 5.05 12.61 -20.44
CA ARG A 199 6.20 12.03 -21.15
C ARG A 199 6.68 10.79 -20.40
N GLN A 200 7.16 9.78 -21.12
CA GLN A 200 7.71 8.55 -20.51
C GLN A 200 8.77 8.85 -19.43
N GLU A 201 9.59 9.87 -19.64
CA GLU A 201 10.62 10.31 -18.69
C GLU A 201 10.05 10.81 -17.35
N GLU A 202 8.85 11.41 -17.36
CA GLU A 202 8.18 11.87 -16.13
C GLU A 202 7.81 10.67 -15.26
N HIS A 203 7.21 9.63 -15.84
CA HIS A 203 6.83 8.42 -15.12
C HIS A 203 8.04 7.66 -14.57
N LEU A 204 9.13 7.57 -15.34
CA LEU A 204 10.38 6.96 -14.86
C LEU A 204 10.96 7.75 -13.68
N ARG A 205 10.94 9.09 -13.75
CA ARG A 205 11.40 9.97 -12.66
C ARG A 205 10.52 9.84 -11.42
N ALA A 206 9.20 9.76 -11.59
CA ALA A 206 8.22 9.55 -10.53
C ALA A 206 8.44 8.20 -9.84
N LEU A 207 8.52 7.10 -10.60
CA LEU A 207 8.74 5.77 -10.03
C LEU A 207 10.06 5.67 -9.28
N LEU A 208 11.11 6.33 -9.76
CA LEU A 208 12.38 6.43 -9.04
C LEU A 208 12.30 7.30 -7.78
N ALA A 209 11.46 8.33 -7.77
CA ALA A 209 11.18 9.10 -6.56
C ALA A 209 10.47 8.23 -5.52
N GLY A 210 9.46 7.45 -5.93
CA GLY A 210 8.81 6.46 -5.06
C GLY A 210 9.77 5.41 -4.52
N GLN A 211 10.64 4.84 -5.36
CA GLN A 211 11.68 3.90 -4.89
C GLN A 211 12.63 4.54 -3.87
N ARG A 212 13.07 5.79 -4.09
CA ARG A 212 13.93 6.47 -3.12
C ARG A 212 13.21 6.65 -1.79
N ARG A 213 11.95 7.07 -1.84
CA ARG A 213 11.11 7.23 -0.64
C ARG A 213 10.92 5.92 0.12
N LEU A 214 10.70 4.80 -0.58
CA LEU A 214 10.66 3.46 0.04
C LEU A 214 11.99 3.14 0.75
N HIS A 215 13.12 3.39 0.10
CA HIS A 215 14.44 3.14 0.67
C HIS A 215 14.78 4.06 1.84
N GLU A 216 14.33 5.31 1.85
CA GLU A 216 14.41 6.21 3.01
C GLU A 216 13.72 5.64 4.25
N HIS A 217 12.68 4.82 4.06
CA HIS A 217 11.91 4.20 5.15
C HIS A 217 12.26 2.71 5.38
N GLY A 218 13.46 2.28 4.98
CA GLY A 218 13.93 0.93 5.26
C GLY A 218 13.32 -0.16 4.37
N VAL A 219 12.50 0.20 3.39
CA VAL A 219 11.81 -0.76 2.53
C VAL A 219 12.73 -1.23 1.41
N THR A 220 12.95 -2.54 1.33
CA THR A 220 13.85 -3.18 0.36
C THR A 220 13.14 -3.98 -0.73
N ALA A 221 11.88 -4.35 -0.48
CA ALA A 221 11.02 -5.02 -1.45
C ALA A 221 9.56 -4.61 -1.25
N TRP A 222 8.76 -4.69 -2.31
CA TRP A 222 7.35 -4.33 -2.26
C TRP A 222 6.48 -5.10 -3.25
N HIS A 223 5.18 -5.13 -2.97
CA HIS A 223 4.14 -5.58 -3.89
C HIS A 223 3.42 -4.38 -4.49
N ASP A 224 3.67 -4.09 -5.77
CA ASP A 224 2.86 -3.13 -6.50
C ASP A 224 1.50 -3.76 -6.81
N ALA A 225 0.47 -3.28 -6.12
CA ALA A 225 -0.83 -3.91 -6.13
C ALA A 225 -1.62 -3.62 -7.41
N ILE A 226 -1.22 -2.68 -8.27
CA ILE A 226 -1.91 -2.38 -9.53
C ILE A 226 -0.91 -2.19 -10.68
N LEU A 227 -0.70 -3.24 -11.47
CA LEU A 227 -0.02 -3.19 -12.76
C LEU A 227 -1.02 -3.20 -13.91
N GLY A 228 -1.56 -2.02 -14.19
CA GLY A 228 -2.50 -1.72 -15.26
C GLY A 228 -2.95 -0.27 -15.20
N PRO A 229 -3.68 0.22 -16.21
CA PRO A 229 -4.29 1.55 -16.13
C PRO A 229 -5.36 1.58 -15.04
N TYR A 230 -5.39 2.63 -14.23
CA TYR A 230 -6.36 2.81 -13.16
C TYR A 230 -6.59 4.29 -12.88
N LEU A 231 -7.84 4.77 -12.91
CA LEU A 231 -8.24 6.15 -12.60
C LEU A 231 -7.39 7.25 -13.26
N GLY A 232 -6.96 7.01 -14.51
CA GLY A 232 -6.13 7.94 -15.28
C GLY A 232 -4.62 7.80 -15.05
N TYR A 233 -4.18 6.98 -14.10
CA TYR A 233 -2.79 6.55 -14.03
C TYR A 233 -2.45 5.59 -15.18
N PRO A 234 -1.24 5.70 -15.78
CA PRO A 234 -0.78 4.75 -16.78
C PRO A 234 -0.41 3.41 -16.13
N ASP A 235 -0.33 2.35 -16.93
CA ASP A 235 0.21 1.06 -16.49
C ASP A 235 1.69 1.21 -16.04
N PRO A 236 2.01 0.94 -14.76
CA PRO A 236 3.39 1.04 -14.25
C PRO A 236 4.36 0.01 -14.84
N LEU A 237 3.85 -1.09 -15.40
CA LEU A 237 4.63 -2.28 -15.74
C LEU A 237 5.83 -1.97 -16.66
N ASP A 238 5.61 -1.19 -17.71
CA ASP A 238 6.67 -0.88 -18.66
C ASP A 238 7.75 0.05 -18.08
N PHE A 239 7.40 0.90 -17.11
CA PHE A 239 8.37 1.72 -16.40
C PHE A 239 9.24 0.85 -15.47
N TYR A 240 8.65 -0.11 -14.75
CA TYR A 240 9.44 -1.07 -13.98
C TYR A 240 10.37 -1.90 -14.86
N ARG A 241 9.89 -2.39 -16.00
CA ARG A 241 10.70 -3.18 -16.95
C ARG A 241 11.89 -2.38 -17.46
N GLU A 242 11.69 -1.11 -17.76
CA GLU A 242 12.78 -0.23 -18.19
C GLU A 242 13.80 0.02 -17.07
N LEU A 243 13.36 0.29 -15.84
CA LEU A 243 14.26 0.46 -14.70
C LEU A 243 15.00 -0.83 -14.35
N ASP A 244 14.35 -1.99 -14.42
CA ASP A 244 14.97 -3.30 -14.19
C ASP A 244 16.02 -3.61 -15.27
N ARG A 245 15.70 -3.39 -16.55
CA ARG A 245 16.60 -3.60 -17.68
C ARG A 245 17.84 -2.70 -17.60
N THR A 246 17.64 -1.44 -17.23
CA THR A 246 18.73 -0.46 -17.10
C THR A 246 19.50 -0.57 -15.79
N GLY A 247 19.08 -1.44 -14.86
CA GLY A 247 19.74 -1.64 -13.57
C GLY A 247 19.50 -0.52 -12.56
N ARG A 248 18.45 0.29 -12.77
CA ARG A 248 18.05 1.40 -11.90
C ARG A 248 16.94 1.03 -10.91
N LEU A 249 16.26 -0.09 -11.13
CA LEU A 249 15.42 -0.74 -10.11
C LEU A 249 16.36 -1.41 -9.10
N THR A 250 16.36 -0.94 -7.86
CA THR A 250 17.22 -1.44 -6.78
C THR A 250 16.46 -2.36 -5.85
N GLY A 251 15.23 -2.00 -5.48
CA GLY A 251 14.35 -2.87 -4.69
C GLY A 251 13.77 -4.03 -5.49
N ARG A 252 13.24 -5.04 -4.79
CA ARG A 252 12.58 -6.19 -5.42
C ARG A 252 11.07 -5.98 -5.49
N VAL A 253 10.51 -6.13 -6.68
CA VAL A 253 9.11 -5.84 -6.98
C VAL A 253 8.36 -7.11 -7.31
N THR A 254 7.33 -7.38 -6.51
CA THR A 254 6.25 -8.30 -6.86
C THR A 254 5.10 -7.46 -7.41
N GLY A 255 4.48 -7.88 -8.51
CA GLY A 255 3.40 -7.14 -9.13
C GLY A 255 2.10 -7.93 -9.19
N SER A 256 0.98 -7.23 -9.02
CA SER A 256 -0.34 -7.73 -9.39
C SER A 256 -0.80 -7.12 -10.70
N LEU A 257 -0.96 -7.94 -11.75
CA LEU A 257 -1.57 -7.46 -12.99
C LEU A 257 -3.03 -7.08 -12.73
N TRP A 258 -3.47 -5.95 -13.27
CA TRP A 258 -4.84 -5.47 -13.08
C TRP A 258 -5.86 -6.39 -13.75
N TRP A 259 -6.92 -6.75 -13.02
CA TRP A 259 -8.10 -7.41 -13.57
C TRP A 259 -9.10 -6.38 -14.09
N ASP A 260 -9.30 -6.37 -15.40
CA ASP A 260 -10.36 -5.58 -16.01
C ASP A 260 -11.69 -6.32 -15.88
N ARG A 261 -12.56 -5.81 -15.00
CA ARG A 261 -13.86 -6.44 -14.71
C ARG A 261 -14.81 -6.49 -15.91
N GLU A 262 -14.61 -5.66 -16.93
CA GLU A 262 -15.47 -5.67 -18.14
C GLU A 262 -15.13 -6.79 -19.11
N ARG A 263 -13.94 -7.39 -18.96
CA ARG A 263 -13.40 -8.37 -19.91
C ARG A 263 -13.59 -9.83 -19.50
N GLY A 264 -13.94 -10.09 -18.24
CA GLY A 264 -14.14 -11.45 -17.72
C GLY A 264 -12.91 -12.35 -17.87
N ILE A 265 -13.12 -13.66 -17.92
CA ILE A 265 -12.06 -14.69 -17.94
C ILE A 265 -11.27 -14.76 -19.26
N GLU A 266 -11.77 -14.12 -20.31
CA GLU A 266 -11.18 -14.06 -21.64
C GLU A 266 -9.82 -13.33 -21.63
N GLN A 267 -9.54 -12.52 -20.61
CA GLN A 267 -8.26 -11.82 -20.45
C GLN A 267 -7.11 -12.70 -19.92
N ILE A 268 -7.39 -13.89 -19.36
CA ILE A 268 -6.36 -14.71 -18.69
C ILE A 268 -5.16 -15.06 -19.61
N PRO A 269 -5.33 -15.42 -20.90
CA PRO A 269 -4.19 -15.66 -21.78
C PRO A 269 -3.28 -14.42 -21.94
N GLU A 270 -3.86 -13.23 -22.06
CA GLU A 270 -3.08 -11.98 -22.13
C GLU A 270 -2.36 -11.70 -20.82
N LEU A 271 -3.00 -11.93 -19.67
CA LEU A 271 -2.35 -11.77 -18.37
C LEU A 271 -1.14 -12.70 -18.22
N LEU A 272 -1.23 -13.94 -18.70
CA LEU A 272 -0.09 -14.87 -18.74
C LEU A 272 1.04 -14.35 -19.63
N GLU A 273 0.72 -13.86 -20.82
CA GLU A 273 1.71 -13.27 -21.74
C GLU A 273 2.40 -12.05 -21.12
N ARG A 274 1.63 -11.14 -20.51
CA ARG A 274 2.15 -9.98 -19.77
C ARG A 274 3.05 -10.42 -18.63
N ALA A 275 2.66 -11.44 -17.85
CA ALA A 275 3.47 -11.91 -16.74
C ALA A 275 4.79 -12.54 -17.18
N VAL A 276 4.80 -13.27 -18.31
CA VAL A 276 6.04 -13.80 -18.91
C VAL A 276 6.92 -12.65 -19.40
N ALA A 277 6.35 -11.66 -20.09
CA ALA A 277 7.08 -10.51 -20.62
C ALA A 277 7.63 -9.55 -19.54
N ALA A 278 7.02 -9.56 -18.35
CA ALA A 278 7.42 -8.77 -17.19
C ALA A 278 8.60 -9.36 -16.41
N ARG A 279 8.91 -10.66 -16.56
CA ARG A 279 9.95 -11.32 -15.76
C ARG A 279 11.31 -10.65 -15.96
N GLY A 280 11.82 -10.09 -14.87
CA GLY A 280 13.07 -9.36 -14.82
C GLY A 280 14.03 -9.88 -13.75
N ARG A 281 15.10 -9.13 -13.49
CA ARG A 281 16.09 -9.42 -12.43
C ARG A 281 15.49 -9.17 -11.04
N ARG A 282 14.74 -8.09 -10.90
CA ARG A 282 14.09 -7.67 -9.67
C ARG A 282 12.57 -7.55 -9.77
N LEU A 283 11.99 -7.74 -10.96
CA LEU A 283 10.56 -7.67 -11.20
C LEU A 283 9.96 -9.06 -11.48
N GLY A 284 8.84 -9.37 -10.83
CA GLY A 284 7.98 -10.50 -11.18
C GLY A 284 6.52 -10.19 -10.91
N THR A 285 5.60 -10.75 -11.69
CA THR A 285 4.16 -10.48 -11.56
C THR A 285 3.36 -11.77 -11.35
N PRO A 286 3.51 -12.46 -10.20
CA PRO A 286 2.91 -13.77 -9.95
C PRO A 286 1.43 -13.69 -9.54
N SER A 287 0.82 -12.50 -9.56
CA SER A 287 -0.52 -12.29 -9.05
C SER A 287 -1.37 -11.40 -9.96
N VAL A 288 -2.67 -11.46 -9.74
CA VAL A 288 -3.68 -10.60 -10.39
C VAL A 288 -4.45 -9.86 -9.29
N LYS A 289 -4.63 -8.54 -9.45
CA LYS A 289 -5.40 -7.70 -8.53
C LYS A 289 -6.85 -7.70 -8.96
N ILE A 290 -7.74 -8.10 -8.06
CA ILE A 290 -9.19 -8.02 -8.24
C ILE A 290 -9.76 -7.06 -7.21
N MET A 291 -10.49 -6.05 -7.68
CA MET A 291 -11.21 -5.12 -6.83
C MET A 291 -12.64 -5.60 -6.60
N LEU A 292 -13.06 -5.82 -5.35
CA LEU A 292 -14.39 -6.36 -5.04
C LEU A 292 -15.39 -5.30 -4.57
N ASP A 293 -14.91 -4.25 -3.93
CA ASP A 293 -15.68 -3.13 -3.40
C ASP A 293 -14.82 -1.86 -3.31
N GLY A 294 -15.38 -0.76 -2.79
CA GLY A 294 -14.63 0.48 -2.50
C GLY A 294 -14.37 0.63 -0.99
N VAL A 295 -14.66 1.80 -0.41
CA VAL A 295 -14.32 2.16 0.99
C VAL A 295 -15.57 2.49 1.84
N CYS A 296 -15.41 2.54 3.17
CA CYS A 296 -16.55 2.78 4.07
C CYS A 296 -17.02 4.24 4.07
N GLU A 297 -16.08 5.16 3.92
CA GLU A 297 -16.21 6.61 4.05
C GLU A 297 -17.16 7.19 2.98
N ASN A 298 -17.24 6.55 1.82
CA ASN A 298 -18.12 6.94 0.71
C ASN A 298 -19.29 5.96 0.46
N PHE A 299 -19.49 5.00 1.39
CA PHE A 299 -20.51 3.95 1.38
C PHE A 299 -20.42 2.96 0.22
N THR A 300 -19.23 2.76 -0.35
CA THR A 300 -19.03 1.85 -1.49
C THR A 300 -18.48 0.48 -1.06
N ALA A 301 -17.92 0.32 0.14
CA ALA A 301 -17.52 -0.99 0.65
C ALA A 301 -18.73 -1.93 0.82
N ALA A 302 -18.54 -3.20 0.46
CA ALA A 302 -19.60 -4.18 0.35
C ALA A 302 -19.92 -4.79 1.71
N MET A 303 -21.12 -4.50 2.24
CA MET A 303 -21.51 -4.92 3.59
C MET A 303 -22.57 -6.05 3.57
N LEU A 304 -22.49 -6.97 4.53
CA LEU A 304 -23.49 -8.03 4.73
C LEU A 304 -24.83 -7.47 5.22
N ARG A 305 -24.78 -6.39 5.97
CA ARG A 305 -25.95 -5.61 6.42
C ARG A 305 -25.80 -4.16 5.94
N PRO A 306 -26.91 -3.47 5.62
CA PRO A 306 -26.83 -2.07 5.21
C PRO A 306 -26.11 -1.18 6.23
N TYR A 307 -25.42 -0.16 5.72
CA TYR A 307 -25.05 1.03 6.47
C TYR A 307 -26.29 1.66 7.12
N LEU A 308 -26.09 2.38 8.22
CA LEU A 308 -27.16 3.15 8.87
C LEU A 308 -27.63 4.30 7.96
N HIS A 309 -28.69 5.00 8.37
CA HIS A 309 -29.20 6.19 7.69
C HIS A 309 -29.64 6.02 6.22
N GLY A 310 -29.80 4.79 5.74
CA GLY A 310 -30.38 4.50 4.42
C GLY A 310 -29.36 4.47 3.27
N HIS A 311 -28.05 4.41 3.56
CA HIS A 311 -26.99 4.39 2.54
C HIS A 311 -26.81 3.03 1.80
N GLY A 312 -27.70 2.06 2.01
CA GLY A 312 -27.62 0.74 1.35
C GLY A 312 -26.49 -0.14 1.90
N SER A 313 -26.05 -1.14 1.13
CA SER A 313 -25.03 -2.13 1.54
C SER A 313 -23.73 -2.05 0.71
N GLY A 314 -23.47 -0.89 0.11
CA GLY A 314 -22.35 -0.65 -0.80
C GLY A 314 -22.34 -1.51 -2.05
N ILE A 315 -21.23 -1.43 -2.79
CA ILE A 315 -21.11 -1.92 -4.17
C ILE A 315 -20.30 -3.22 -4.18
N SER A 316 -20.83 -4.25 -4.86
CA SER A 316 -20.07 -5.46 -5.19
C SER A 316 -19.75 -5.38 -6.68
N TYR A 317 -18.46 -5.32 -7.01
CA TYR A 317 -18.01 -5.06 -8.38
C TYR A 317 -18.06 -6.28 -9.30
N LEU A 318 -18.15 -7.49 -8.73
CA LEU A 318 -18.23 -8.75 -9.46
C LEU A 318 -19.34 -9.61 -8.87
N ASP A 319 -20.10 -10.27 -9.73
CA ASP A 319 -21.07 -11.26 -9.29
C ASP A 319 -20.35 -12.49 -8.69
N PRO A 320 -20.83 -13.09 -7.59
CA PRO A 320 -20.13 -14.20 -6.93
C PRO A 320 -19.78 -15.39 -7.84
N PRO A 321 -20.67 -15.87 -8.75
CA PRO A 321 -20.31 -16.95 -9.66
C PRO A 321 -19.20 -16.58 -10.66
N GLU A 322 -19.15 -15.31 -11.08
CA GLU A 322 -18.09 -14.81 -11.96
C GLU A 322 -16.76 -14.76 -11.21
N LEU A 323 -16.77 -14.24 -9.97
CA LEU A 323 -15.60 -14.21 -9.11
C LEU A 323 -15.04 -15.61 -8.85
N ASP A 324 -15.90 -16.56 -8.49
CA ASP A 324 -15.53 -17.95 -8.23
C ASP A 324 -14.85 -18.59 -9.46
N GLU A 325 -15.41 -18.39 -10.66
CA GLU A 325 -14.82 -18.91 -11.90
C GLU A 325 -13.49 -18.22 -12.23
N ALA A 326 -13.41 -16.89 -12.08
CA ALA A 326 -12.19 -16.13 -12.33
C ALA A 326 -11.05 -16.60 -11.41
N VAL A 327 -11.28 -16.68 -10.10
CA VAL A 327 -10.28 -17.09 -9.11
C VAL A 327 -9.86 -18.55 -9.35
N ARG A 328 -10.82 -19.45 -9.63
CA ARG A 328 -10.51 -20.85 -9.96
C ARG A 328 -9.60 -20.97 -11.18
N ARG A 329 -9.85 -20.18 -12.23
CA ARG A 329 -9.08 -20.23 -13.48
C ARG A 329 -7.70 -19.59 -13.34
N LEU A 330 -7.60 -18.47 -12.61
CA LEU A 330 -6.33 -17.83 -12.28
C LEU A 330 -5.45 -18.75 -11.44
N ASP A 331 -6.01 -19.36 -10.40
CA ASP A 331 -5.29 -20.31 -9.54
C ASP A 331 -4.76 -21.52 -10.34
N ALA A 332 -5.59 -22.08 -11.24
CA ALA A 332 -5.22 -23.22 -12.08
C ALA A 332 -4.04 -22.95 -13.02
N VAL A 333 -3.83 -21.69 -13.41
CA VAL A 333 -2.68 -21.28 -14.26
C VAL A 333 -1.52 -20.70 -13.47
N GLY A 334 -1.57 -20.78 -12.12
CA GLY A 334 -0.48 -20.41 -11.24
C GLY A 334 -0.46 -18.95 -10.80
N PHE A 335 -1.52 -18.18 -11.04
CA PHE A 335 -1.67 -16.85 -10.47
C PHE A 335 -2.22 -16.92 -9.04
N ALA A 336 -1.56 -16.21 -8.13
CA ALA A 336 -2.21 -15.78 -6.90
C ALA A 336 -3.21 -14.65 -7.21
N VAL A 337 -4.20 -14.48 -6.33
CA VAL A 337 -5.16 -13.37 -6.44
C VAL A 337 -4.95 -12.45 -5.24
N HIS A 338 -4.76 -11.16 -5.54
CA HIS A 338 -4.67 -10.08 -4.58
C HIS A 338 -6.01 -9.35 -4.58
N PHE A 339 -6.83 -9.56 -3.56
CA PHE A 339 -8.14 -8.94 -3.46
C PHE A 339 -8.05 -7.60 -2.73
N HIS A 340 -8.72 -6.58 -3.26
CA HIS A 340 -9.20 -5.46 -2.44
C HIS A 340 -10.54 -5.88 -1.84
N ALA A 341 -10.63 -5.93 -0.51
CA ALA A 341 -11.90 -6.16 0.19
C ALA A 341 -11.92 -5.41 1.52
N VAL A 342 -12.72 -4.36 1.59
CA VAL A 342 -12.87 -3.53 2.79
C VAL A 342 -14.04 -4.01 3.65
N GLY A 343 -15.18 -4.26 3.03
CA GLY A 343 -16.41 -4.67 3.69
C GLY A 343 -16.52 -6.18 3.94
N ASP A 344 -17.30 -6.56 4.95
CA ASP A 344 -17.44 -7.96 5.39
C ASP A 344 -18.08 -8.88 4.33
N ARG A 345 -18.88 -8.33 3.41
CA ARG A 345 -19.42 -9.10 2.27
C ARG A 345 -18.33 -9.37 1.23
N ALA A 346 -17.49 -8.39 0.91
CA ALA A 346 -16.38 -8.58 -0.03
C ALA A 346 -15.36 -9.59 0.51
N VAL A 347 -15.01 -9.51 1.80
CA VAL A 347 -14.10 -10.48 2.44
C VAL A 347 -14.67 -11.89 2.34
N ARG A 348 -15.95 -12.08 2.66
CA ARG A 348 -16.62 -13.38 2.54
C ARG A 348 -16.64 -13.91 1.11
N GLN A 349 -16.90 -13.04 0.13
CA GLN A 349 -16.89 -13.40 -1.29
C GLN A 349 -15.49 -13.84 -1.74
N ALA A 350 -14.42 -13.11 -1.37
CA ALA A 350 -13.05 -13.50 -1.66
C ALA A 350 -12.70 -14.88 -1.07
N LEU A 351 -13.03 -15.12 0.20
CA LEU A 351 -12.78 -16.40 0.86
C LEU A 351 -13.59 -17.55 0.23
N ASN A 352 -14.82 -17.30 -0.22
CA ASN A 352 -15.62 -18.28 -0.97
C ASN A 352 -14.95 -18.64 -2.30
N ALA A 353 -14.49 -17.64 -3.05
CA ALA A 353 -13.84 -17.85 -4.34
C ALA A 353 -12.52 -18.64 -4.21
N VAL A 354 -11.72 -18.35 -3.17
CA VAL A 354 -10.52 -19.14 -2.86
C VAL A 354 -10.89 -20.56 -2.44
N ALA A 355 -11.93 -20.76 -1.63
CA ALA A 355 -12.39 -22.10 -1.26
C ALA A 355 -12.85 -22.90 -2.49
N THR A 356 -13.57 -22.28 -3.42
CA THR A 356 -13.97 -22.87 -4.70
C THR A 356 -12.75 -23.26 -5.54
N ALA A 357 -11.75 -22.38 -5.66
CA ALA A 357 -10.51 -22.67 -6.37
C ALA A 357 -9.75 -23.85 -5.75
N ARG A 358 -9.59 -23.87 -4.43
CA ARG A 358 -8.93 -24.95 -3.68
C ARG A 358 -9.68 -26.28 -3.79
N GLY A 359 -11.01 -26.26 -3.78
CA GLY A 359 -11.83 -27.45 -3.98
C GLY A 359 -11.67 -28.05 -5.39
N ALA A 360 -11.46 -27.21 -6.40
CA ALA A 360 -11.31 -27.65 -7.79
C ALA A 360 -9.87 -28.03 -8.18
N ASN A 361 -8.88 -27.27 -7.70
CA ASN A 361 -7.48 -27.36 -8.15
C ASN A 361 -6.55 -27.99 -7.09
N GLY A 362 -7.01 -28.14 -5.85
CA GLY A 362 -6.17 -28.49 -4.70
C GLY A 362 -5.36 -27.29 -4.18
N ASP A 363 -4.42 -27.56 -3.28
CA ASP A 363 -3.43 -26.56 -2.85
C ASP A 363 -2.38 -26.39 -3.95
N SER A 364 -2.50 -25.32 -4.74
CA SER A 364 -1.56 -24.94 -5.80
C SER A 364 -0.27 -24.32 -5.26
N GLY A 365 -0.19 -24.07 -3.94
CA GLY A 365 0.83 -23.23 -3.33
C GLY A 365 0.70 -21.75 -3.69
N ASN A 366 -0.42 -21.32 -4.28
CA ASN A 366 -0.70 -19.90 -4.53
C ASN A 366 -0.98 -19.13 -3.25
N ARG A 367 -0.31 -17.98 -3.10
CA ARG A 367 -0.46 -17.04 -1.97
C ARG A 367 -1.58 -16.05 -2.27
N HIS A 368 -2.83 -16.53 -2.27
CA HIS A 368 -3.96 -15.60 -2.32
C HIS A 368 -3.92 -14.70 -1.10
N GLN A 369 -4.25 -13.42 -1.30
CA GLN A 369 -4.19 -12.42 -0.23
C GLN A 369 -5.36 -11.47 -0.34
N ILE A 370 -5.88 -11.06 0.82
CA ILE A 370 -6.95 -10.06 0.91
C ILE A 370 -6.38 -8.85 1.65
N ALA A 371 -6.43 -7.70 0.99
CA ALA A 371 -6.00 -6.42 1.53
C ALA A 371 -7.13 -5.68 2.26
N HIS A 372 -6.74 -4.73 3.10
CA HIS A 372 -7.55 -3.79 3.90
C HIS A 372 -8.18 -4.43 5.12
N LEU A 373 -9.13 -5.34 4.92
CA LEU A 373 -9.76 -6.08 6.02
C LEU A 373 -10.33 -5.17 7.13
N GLN A 374 -10.88 -4.00 6.73
CA GLN A 374 -11.43 -3.03 7.67
C GLN A 374 -12.58 -3.65 8.46
N VAL A 375 -13.54 -4.32 7.80
CA VAL A 375 -14.63 -5.02 8.47
C VAL A 375 -14.60 -6.50 8.09
N VAL A 376 -14.35 -7.37 9.05
CA VAL A 376 -14.37 -8.84 8.86
C VAL A 376 -15.43 -9.44 9.77
N HIS A 377 -16.28 -10.29 9.20
CA HIS A 377 -17.27 -11.01 10.00
C HIS A 377 -16.57 -12.10 10.85
N PRO A 378 -16.95 -12.31 12.13
CA PRO A 378 -16.30 -13.30 13.00
C PRO A 378 -16.24 -14.72 12.42
N ASP A 379 -17.32 -15.18 11.77
CA ASP A 379 -17.37 -16.49 11.09
C ASP A 379 -16.32 -16.67 9.98
N ASP A 380 -15.71 -15.59 9.50
CA ASP A 380 -14.73 -15.63 8.41
C ASP A 380 -13.27 -15.59 8.92
N LEU A 381 -13.02 -15.36 10.22
CA LEU A 381 -11.67 -15.24 10.77
C LEU A 381 -10.84 -16.52 10.62
N THR A 382 -11.38 -17.69 10.99
CA THR A 382 -10.63 -18.96 10.92
C THR A 382 -10.34 -19.40 9.48
N ARG A 383 -11.15 -18.92 8.53
CA ARG A 383 -11.06 -19.29 7.13
C ARG A 383 -9.76 -18.82 6.48
N PHE A 384 -9.13 -17.75 6.98
CA PHE A 384 -7.82 -17.30 6.51
C PHE A 384 -6.76 -18.39 6.70
N ALA A 385 -6.67 -18.94 7.91
CA ALA A 385 -5.74 -20.02 8.23
C ALA A 385 -6.11 -21.32 7.50
N GLU A 386 -7.40 -21.69 7.49
CA GLU A 386 -7.89 -22.91 6.83
C GLU A 386 -7.62 -22.94 5.32
N LEU A 387 -7.74 -21.79 4.65
CA LEU A 387 -7.55 -21.66 3.21
C LEU A 387 -6.12 -21.24 2.81
N GLY A 388 -5.26 -20.91 3.78
CA GLY A 388 -3.92 -20.36 3.54
C GLY A 388 -3.94 -19.00 2.85
N VAL A 389 -4.98 -18.18 3.10
CA VAL A 389 -5.09 -16.82 2.58
C VAL A 389 -4.30 -15.87 3.48
N VAL A 390 -3.45 -15.04 2.87
CA VAL A 390 -2.69 -14.01 3.58
C VAL A 390 -3.63 -12.86 3.96
N ALA A 391 -3.63 -12.50 5.25
CA ALA A 391 -4.24 -11.27 5.72
C ALA A 391 -3.25 -10.12 5.51
N ASN A 392 -3.45 -9.34 4.45
CA ASN A 392 -2.63 -8.19 4.11
C ASN A 392 -3.28 -6.95 4.76
N ILE A 393 -2.63 -6.39 5.78
CA ILE A 393 -3.22 -5.37 6.64
C ILE A 393 -2.56 -3.99 6.41
N GLN A 394 -3.39 -2.96 6.29
CA GLN A 394 -3.00 -1.55 6.24
C GLN A 394 -3.13 -1.03 7.67
N ALA A 395 -2.17 -1.40 8.52
CA ALA A 395 -2.30 -1.21 9.95
C ALA A 395 -2.41 0.26 10.36
N GLU A 396 -1.87 1.18 9.54
CA GLU A 396 -1.96 2.61 9.78
C GLU A 396 -3.39 3.13 9.81
N TRP A 397 -4.36 2.47 9.17
CA TRP A 397 -5.75 2.93 9.18
C TRP A 397 -6.53 2.58 10.47
N ALA A 398 -5.89 1.85 11.40
CA ALA A 398 -6.56 1.22 12.53
C ALA A 398 -6.50 2.06 13.83
N HIS A 399 -6.79 3.35 13.73
CA HIS A 399 -6.96 4.28 14.86
C HIS A 399 -8.18 5.20 14.66
N ASN A 400 -8.40 6.13 15.59
CA ASN A 400 -9.58 6.99 15.67
C ASN A 400 -9.33 8.42 15.14
N ASP A 401 -8.86 8.52 13.90
CA ASP A 401 -8.77 9.79 13.20
C ASP A 401 -10.16 10.34 12.79
N ALA A 402 -10.17 11.48 12.09
CA ALA A 402 -11.39 12.10 11.62
C ALA A 402 -12.13 11.23 10.58
N ALA A 403 -11.41 10.52 9.69
CA ALA A 403 -12.05 9.61 8.75
C ALA A 403 -12.81 8.50 9.48
N MET A 404 -12.18 7.87 10.46
CA MET A 404 -12.79 6.82 11.28
C MET A 404 -13.97 7.35 12.10
N THR A 405 -13.81 8.46 12.81
CA THR A 405 -14.78 8.94 13.80
C THR A 405 -15.92 9.76 13.22
N GLU A 406 -15.67 10.51 12.14
CA GLU A 406 -16.67 11.39 11.51
C GLU A 406 -17.32 10.76 10.27
N LEU A 407 -16.56 10.06 9.43
CA LEU A 407 -17.05 9.55 8.14
C LEU A 407 -17.46 8.08 8.18
N THR A 408 -16.88 7.27 9.08
CA THR A 408 -17.11 5.82 9.10
C THR A 408 -17.97 5.35 10.28
N ALA A 409 -17.59 5.67 11.51
CA ALA A 409 -18.26 5.17 12.73
C ALA A 409 -19.76 5.47 12.80
N PRO A 410 -20.26 6.68 12.45
CA PRO A 410 -21.68 7.00 12.51
C PRO A 410 -22.52 6.13 11.56
N HIS A 411 -21.94 5.67 10.46
CA HIS A 411 -22.63 4.93 9.41
C HIS A 411 -22.50 3.41 9.56
N LEU A 412 -21.40 2.92 10.16
CA LEU A 412 -21.26 1.49 10.50
C LEU A 412 -22.09 1.09 11.71
N GLY A 413 -22.25 1.97 12.70
CA GLY A 413 -22.90 1.67 13.96
C GLY A 413 -22.01 0.85 14.92
N PRO A 414 -22.38 0.81 16.22
CA PRO A 414 -21.48 0.39 17.29
C PRO A 414 -21.03 -1.07 17.20
N GLU A 415 -21.90 -1.97 16.71
CA GLU A 415 -21.59 -3.41 16.60
C GLU A 415 -20.46 -3.67 15.60
N ARG A 416 -20.52 -3.05 14.40
CA ARG A 416 -19.52 -3.26 13.35
C ARG A 416 -18.26 -2.44 13.60
N TYR A 417 -18.42 -1.22 14.10
CA TYR A 417 -17.29 -0.39 14.53
C TYR A 417 -16.41 -1.10 15.56
N ALA A 418 -17.00 -1.84 16.50
CA ALA A 418 -16.28 -2.62 17.52
C ALA A 418 -15.58 -3.91 17.01
N ARG A 419 -15.59 -4.17 15.70
CA ARG A 419 -14.97 -5.36 15.07
C ARG A 419 -14.05 -5.01 13.91
N GLN A 420 -13.62 -3.74 13.83
CA GLN A 420 -12.77 -3.29 12.75
C GLN A 420 -11.32 -3.71 12.93
N TYR A 421 -10.65 -3.98 11.80
CA TYR A 421 -9.23 -4.30 11.73
C TYR A 421 -8.80 -5.38 12.73
N PRO A 422 -9.32 -6.62 12.62
CA PRO A 422 -9.18 -7.65 13.64
C PRO A 422 -7.82 -8.38 13.59
N PHE A 423 -6.73 -7.64 13.76
CA PHE A 423 -5.37 -8.15 13.58
C PHE A 423 -5.02 -9.24 14.60
N GLY A 424 -5.24 -8.97 15.89
CA GLY A 424 -4.99 -9.93 16.97
C GLY A 424 -5.83 -11.19 16.83
N SER A 425 -7.11 -11.04 16.48
CA SER A 425 -8.03 -12.14 16.22
C SER A 425 -7.59 -12.99 15.02
N LEU A 426 -7.19 -12.39 13.90
CA LEU A 426 -6.66 -13.12 12.74
C LEU A 426 -5.38 -13.89 13.10
N LEU A 427 -4.43 -13.25 13.79
CA LEU A 427 -3.19 -13.89 14.23
C LEU A 427 -3.46 -15.09 15.14
N ALA A 428 -4.41 -14.96 16.07
CA ALA A 428 -4.79 -16.02 17.00
C ALA A 428 -5.36 -17.28 16.30
N THR A 429 -5.88 -17.15 15.08
CA THR A 429 -6.30 -18.30 14.27
C THR A 429 -5.13 -19.05 13.60
N GLY A 430 -3.93 -18.45 13.57
CA GLY A 430 -2.78 -18.93 12.81
C GLY A 430 -2.73 -18.39 11.37
N ALA A 431 -3.54 -17.39 11.03
CA ALA A 431 -3.46 -16.72 9.74
C ALA A 431 -2.10 -16.02 9.57
N LEU A 432 -1.58 -16.03 8.35
CA LEU A 432 -0.39 -15.27 8.01
C LEU A 432 -0.75 -13.80 7.84
N LEU A 433 -0.14 -12.94 8.66
CA LEU A 433 -0.21 -11.48 8.50
C LEU A 433 0.96 -10.97 7.68
N ALA A 434 0.66 -10.03 6.79
CA ALA A 434 1.60 -9.18 6.07
C ALA A 434 1.12 -7.74 6.17
N THR A 435 2.02 -6.76 6.17
CA THR A 435 1.65 -5.34 6.24
C THR A 435 1.93 -4.66 4.92
N GLY A 436 1.05 -3.74 4.52
CA GLY A 436 1.27 -2.84 3.39
C GLY A 436 0.91 -1.41 3.74
N SER A 437 1.58 -0.43 3.13
CA SER A 437 1.30 0.99 3.36
C SER A 437 0.12 1.53 2.58
N ASP A 438 -0.25 0.84 1.51
CA ASP A 438 -1.13 1.35 0.45
C ASP A 438 -0.71 2.74 -0.06
N TRP A 439 0.57 3.11 0.05
CA TRP A 439 1.03 4.45 -0.29
C TRP A 439 0.76 4.74 -1.78
N PRO A 440 0.10 5.86 -2.11
CA PRO A 440 -0.02 7.06 -1.28
C PRO A 440 -1.34 7.29 -0.53
N VAL A 441 -2.14 6.25 -0.29
CA VAL A 441 -3.35 6.36 0.53
C VAL A 441 -3.03 6.67 1.99
N SER A 442 -2.04 5.98 2.56
CA SER A 442 -1.48 6.35 3.86
C SER A 442 0.02 6.57 3.73
N THR A 443 0.64 7.02 4.82
CA THR A 443 2.09 7.15 4.91
C THR A 443 2.82 5.89 4.46
N ILE A 444 3.92 6.09 3.75
CA ILE A 444 4.81 5.02 3.31
C ILE A 444 5.66 4.42 4.44
N ASP A 445 5.70 5.09 5.59
CA ASP A 445 6.54 4.74 6.73
C ASP A 445 6.00 3.51 7.47
N PRO A 446 6.69 2.34 7.41
CA PRO A 446 6.21 1.14 8.08
C PRO A 446 6.22 1.26 9.61
N MET A 447 7.06 2.13 10.19
CA MET A 447 7.11 2.29 11.66
C MET A 447 5.85 2.97 12.20
N ARG A 448 5.20 3.83 11.40
CA ARG A 448 3.85 4.34 11.72
C ARG A 448 2.81 3.23 11.73
N ALA A 449 2.81 2.36 10.73
CA ALA A 449 1.91 1.20 10.69
C ALA A 449 2.18 0.22 11.86
N VAL A 450 3.46 0.01 12.23
CA VAL A 450 3.85 -0.80 13.40
C VAL A 450 3.35 -0.16 14.69
N HIS A 451 3.48 1.16 14.85
CA HIS A 451 2.93 1.88 16.00
C HIS A 451 1.42 1.67 16.13
N VAL A 452 0.65 1.88 15.05
CA VAL A 452 -0.81 1.70 15.10
C VAL A 452 -1.19 0.25 15.35
N ALA A 453 -0.46 -0.73 14.80
CA ALA A 453 -0.71 -2.15 15.07
C ALA A 453 -0.55 -2.51 16.56
N VAL A 454 0.40 -1.86 17.25
CA VAL A 454 0.71 -2.10 18.67
C VAL A 454 -0.20 -1.30 19.61
N ASN A 455 -0.41 -0.03 19.32
CA ASN A 455 -1.09 0.90 20.23
C ASN A 455 -2.56 1.13 19.91
N ARG A 456 -2.96 0.87 18.65
CA ARG A 456 -4.30 1.15 18.10
C ARG A 456 -4.68 2.63 18.16
N THR A 457 -3.67 3.49 18.20
CA THR A 457 -3.71 4.96 18.16
C THR A 457 -2.73 5.42 17.09
N GLY A 458 -2.96 6.57 16.45
CA GLY A 458 -1.94 7.21 15.63
C GLY A 458 -0.98 8.05 16.48
N LEU A 459 -0.09 8.78 15.81
CA LEU A 459 0.92 9.64 16.45
C LEU A 459 0.37 10.99 16.92
N SER A 460 -0.84 11.34 16.47
CA SER A 460 -1.54 12.54 16.89
C SER A 460 -2.55 12.20 17.99
N ASP A 461 -3.19 13.22 18.59
CA ASP A 461 -4.21 13.02 19.63
C ASP A 461 -5.52 12.52 19.00
N ASP A 462 -5.51 11.25 18.60
CA ASP A 462 -6.63 10.55 17.93
C ASP A 462 -7.64 9.98 18.93
N GLY A 463 -7.60 10.44 20.18
CA GLY A 463 -8.46 9.92 21.24
C GLY A 463 -8.13 8.48 21.67
N PRO A 464 -9.12 7.69 22.14
CA PRO A 464 -8.86 6.38 22.70
C PRO A 464 -8.48 5.34 21.62
N PRO A 465 -7.75 4.27 21.99
CA PRO A 465 -7.38 3.20 21.06
C PRO A 465 -8.59 2.57 20.34
N LEU A 466 -8.49 2.35 19.03
CA LEU A 466 -9.51 1.69 18.23
C LEU A 466 -9.50 0.18 18.50
N VAL A 467 -10.54 -0.33 19.15
CA VAL A 467 -10.71 -1.77 19.46
C VAL A 467 -9.42 -2.36 20.07
N PRO A 468 -9.01 -1.94 21.28
CA PRO A 468 -7.69 -2.25 21.85
C PRO A 468 -7.39 -3.76 22.00
N GLY A 469 -8.43 -4.62 22.02
CA GLY A 469 -8.25 -6.07 22.03
C GLY A 469 -7.67 -6.66 20.75
N GLU A 470 -7.62 -5.88 19.66
CA GLU A 470 -7.05 -6.30 18.37
C GLU A 470 -5.59 -5.83 18.18
N ALA A 471 -4.98 -5.23 19.21
CA ALA A 471 -3.56 -4.91 19.23
C ALA A 471 -2.69 -6.17 19.12
N ILE A 472 -1.56 -6.06 18.43
CA ILE A 472 -0.53 -7.10 18.34
C ILE A 472 0.78 -6.62 18.96
N THR A 473 1.67 -7.54 19.32
CA THR A 473 2.97 -7.17 19.90
C THR A 473 3.90 -6.54 18.87
N LEU A 474 4.89 -5.77 19.33
CA LEU A 474 5.92 -5.18 18.47
C LEU A 474 6.64 -6.25 17.62
N SER A 475 6.96 -7.41 18.21
CA SER A 475 7.57 -8.52 17.48
C SER A 475 6.68 -9.08 16.37
N GLU A 476 5.37 -9.16 16.60
CA GLU A 476 4.40 -9.63 15.59
C GLU A 476 4.23 -8.60 14.47
N ALA A 477 4.16 -7.31 14.80
CA ALA A 477 4.07 -6.23 13.83
C ALA A 477 5.32 -6.11 12.95
N LEU A 478 6.53 -6.20 13.55
CA LEU A 478 7.79 -6.25 12.79
C LEU A 478 7.91 -7.53 11.97
N SER A 479 7.46 -8.67 12.49
CA SER A 479 7.43 -9.93 11.72
C SER A 479 6.51 -9.82 10.51
N ALA A 480 5.32 -9.22 10.67
CA ALA A 480 4.39 -8.98 9.57
C ALA A 480 5.02 -8.07 8.49
N SER A 481 5.76 -7.04 8.91
CA SER A 481 6.44 -6.07 8.03
C SER A 481 7.78 -6.54 7.44
N THR A 482 8.22 -7.77 7.77
CA THR A 482 9.46 -8.37 7.26
C THR A 482 9.18 -9.75 6.68
N ILE A 483 9.26 -10.82 7.48
CA ILE A 483 9.10 -12.20 7.02
C ILE A 483 7.66 -12.51 6.58
N GLY A 484 6.66 -11.84 7.16
CA GLY A 484 5.24 -11.93 6.78
C GLY A 484 5.01 -11.43 5.36
N SER A 485 5.36 -10.17 5.09
CA SER A 485 5.34 -9.58 3.75
C SER A 485 6.26 -10.33 2.77
N ALA A 486 7.44 -10.80 3.19
CA ALA A 486 8.27 -11.65 2.33
C ALA A 486 7.57 -12.95 1.92
N ARG A 487 6.80 -13.59 2.80
CA ARG A 487 5.98 -14.77 2.46
C ARG A 487 4.83 -14.44 1.52
N ALA A 488 4.21 -13.26 1.67
CA ALA A 488 3.20 -12.77 0.73
C ALA A 488 3.79 -12.60 -0.68
N HIS A 489 5.00 -12.03 -0.75
CA HIS A 489 5.76 -11.82 -2.00
C HIS A 489 6.40 -13.10 -2.58
N ARG A 490 6.39 -14.22 -1.85
CA ARG A 490 7.16 -15.45 -2.15
C ARG A 490 8.68 -15.23 -2.18
N LEU A 491 9.19 -14.37 -1.31
CA LEU A 491 10.59 -13.99 -1.15
C LEU A 491 11.23 -14.54 0.13
N GLU A 492 10.51 -15.32 0.93
CA GLU A 492 10.92 -15.80 2.25
C GLU A 492 12.17 -16.70 2.21
N GLN A 493 12.46 -17.33 1.07
CA GLN A 493 13.67 -18.12 0.87
C GLN A 493 14.92 -17.27 0.59
N HIS A 494 14.75 -15.96 0.42
CA HIS A 494 15.82 -15.05 0.01
C HIS A 494 16.01 -13.85 0.95
N THR A 495 14.92 -13.37 1.57
CA THR A 495 14.85 -12.12 2.35
C THR A 495 13.81 -12.25 3.47
N GLY A 496 13.63 -11.20 4.28
CA GLY A 496 12.61 -11.13 5.34
C GLY A 496 13.06 -11.71 6.69
N SER A 497 14.18 -12.43 6.73
CA SER A 497 14.87 -12.83 7.97
C SER A 497 16.38 -12.81 7.76
N LEU A 498 17.13 -12.71 8.86
CA LEU A 498 18.59 -12.72 8.86
C LEU A 498 19.07 -14.15 9.10
N GLU A 499 19.47 -14.82 8.02
CA GLU A 499 20.07 -16.17 8.07
C GLU A 499 21.29 -16.20 7.15
N PRO A 500 22.41 -16.82 7.56
CA PRO A 500 23.56 -17.00 6.68
C PRO A 500 23.15 -17.60 5.33
N GLY A 501 23.60 -16.98 4.24
CA GLY A 501 23.25 -17.34 2.87
C GLY A 501 22.07 -16.58 2.28
N LYS A 502 21.19 -15.94 3.08
CA LYS A 502 20.16 -15.03 2.55
C LYS A 502 20.77 -13.73 2.04
N ARG A 503 20.00 -12.98 1.23
CA ARG A 503 20.43 -11.68 0.70
C ARG A 503 20.55 -10.68 1.85
N ALA A 504 21.55 -9.82 1.76
CA ALA A 504 21.74 -8.73 2.71
C ALA A 504 20.83 -7.55 2.34
N ASP A 505 19.53 -7.76 2.53
CA ASP A 505 18.50 -6.72 2.47
C ASP A 505 18.20 -6.32 3.92
N LEU A 506 18.71 -5.18 4.36
CA LEU A 506 18.77 -4.78 5.77
C LEU A 506 18.23 -3.35 5.96
N ALA A 507 17.64 -3.09 7.12
CA ALA A 507 17.33 -1.74 7.60
C ALA A 507 17.98 -1.53 8.97
N VAL A 508 18.51 -0.32 9.20
CA VAL A 508 18.98 0.13 10.51
C VAL A 508 18.08 1.26 10.95
N LEU A 509 17.35 1.03 12.04
CA LEU A 509 16.52 2.03 12.72
C LEU A 509 17.40 2.95 13.57
N ASP A 510 17.05 4.22 13.66
CA ASP A 510 17.79 5.22 14.44
C ASP A 510 17.71 5.00 15.97
N ALA A 511 16.78 4.17 16.43
CA ALA A 511 16.61 3.74 17.81
C ALA A 511 16.14 2.27 17.89
N ASN A 512 16.28 1.66 19.07
CA ASN A 512 15.71 0.35 19.36
C ASN A 512 14.27 0.47 19.89
N PRO A 513 13.23 0.16 19.09
CA PRO A 513 11.83 0.30 19.54
C PRO A 513 11.45 -0.63 20.70
N PHE A 514 12.23 -1.68 20.98
CA PHE A 514 12.00 -2.55 22.16
C PHE A 514 12.43 -1.89 23.48
N GLU A 515 13.20 -0.80 23.43
CA GLU A 515 13.69 -0.06 24.58
C GLU A 515 12.96 1.27 24.79
N LEU A 516 12.03 1.62 23.88
CA LEU A 516 11.25 2.85 23.92
C LEU A 516 9.88 2.63 24.56
N PRO A 517 9.25 3.70 25.10
CA PRO A 517 7.82 3.69 25.38
C PRO A 517 7.02 3.35 24.10
N PRO A 518 5.91 2.57 24.19
CA PRO A 518 5.14 2.19 23.01
C PRO A 518 4.66 3.37 22.16
N GLU A 519 4.35 4.50 22.78
CA GLU A 519 3.94 5.74 22.13
C GLU A 519 5.02 6.34 21.21
N GLU A 520 6.30 6.02 21.42
CA GLU A 520 7.42 6.54 20.62
C GLU A 520 7.75 5.67 19.41
N ILE A 521 7.16 4.47 19.28
CA ILE A 521 7.49 3.49 18.22
C ILE A 521 7.40 4.10 16.82
N GLY A 522 6.40 4.94 16.54
CA GLY A 522 6.18 5.50 15.20
C GLY A 522 7.04 6.72 14.90
N ASN A 523 7.83 7.20 15.87
CA ASN A 523 8.82 8.27 15.66
C ASN A 523 10.21 7.72 15.31
N VAL A 524 10.38 6.39 15.34
CA VAL A 524 11.65 5.74 15.00
C VAL A 524 11.89 5.86 13.50
N GLY A 525 12.96 6.55 13.13
CA GLY A 525 13.40 6.71 11.75
C GLY A 525 14.29 5.57 11.27
N VAL A 526 14.71 5.67 10.01
CA VAL A 526 15.67 4.75 9.38
C VAL A 526 16.95 5.49 9.04
N ASP A 527 18.05 5.00 9.57
CA ASP A 527 19.40 5.53 9.33
C ASP A 527 20.04 4.94 8.07
N LEU A 528 19.83 3.65 7.80
CA LEU A 528 20.48 2.96 6.69
C LEU A 528 19.54 1.94 6.08
N THR A 529 19.57 1.86 4.74
CA THR A 529 18.90 0.80 4.00
C THR A 529 19.88 0.17 3.02
N MET A 530 19.95 -1.15 3.05
CA MET A 530 20.83 -1.95 2.23
C MET A 530 20.01 -2.94 1.41
N VAL A 531 20.34 -3.08 0.12
CA VAL A 531 19.76 -4.10 -0.78
C VAL A 531 20.88 -4.86 -1.45
N ASP A 532 20.85 -6.18 -1.37
CA ASP A 532 21.90 -7.07 -1.89
C ASP A 532 23.32 -6.63 -1.47
N GLY A 533 23.48 -6.20 -0.22
CA GLY A 533 24.77 -5.72 0.32
C GLY A 533 25.18 -4.30 -0.09
N GLY A 534 24.44 -3.65 -0.98
CA GLY A 534 24.70 -2.26 -1.39
C GLY A 534 23.81 -1.27 -0.62
N PHE A 535 24.40 -0.19 -0.12
CA PHE A 535 23.64 0.90 0.50
C PHE A 535 22.79 1.63 -0.55
N VAL A 536 21.47 1.67 -0.34
CA VAL A 536 20.51 2.40 -1.18
C VAL A 536 19.95 3.65 -0.47
N HIS A 537 20.11 3.73 0.84
CA HIS A 537 19.87 4.91 1.65
C HIS A 537 20.89 5.00 2.78
N ARG A 538 21.33 6.22 3.08
CA ARG A 538 22.05 6.61 4.29
C ARG A 538 21.43 7.92 4.74
N GLY A 539 20.94 7.98 5.98
CA GLY A 539 20.44 9.21 6.60
C GLY A 539 21.54 10.25 6.69
N ASP A 540 21.15 11.50 6.86
CA ASP A 540 22.09 12.60 7.09
C ASP A 540 22.71 12.45 8.50
N GLU A 541 24.05 12.44 8.58
CA GLU A 541 24.81 12.40 9.85
C GLU A 541 24.66 13.67 10.71
#